data_AF-A0A1J8QZL6-F1
#
_entry.id   AF-A0A1J8QZL6-F1
#
_cell.length_a   1.000
_cell.length_b   1.000
_cell.length_c   1.000
_cell.angle_alpha   90.00
_cell.angle_beta   90.00
_cell.angle_gamma   90.00
#
_symmetry.space_group_name_H-M   'P 1'
#
loop_
_entity.id
_entity.type
_entity.pdbx_description
1 polymer ?
#
loop_
_entity_poly.entity_id
_entity_poly.type
_entity_poly.pdbx_seq_one_letter_code
_entity_poly.pdbx_strand_id
1 'polypeptide(L)'
;MRVKLETFRLSFYMCNKTGAIKDRRAELVEAADKHGCEALQLMDDVLTSHLRNKPEEDISWLEENFSRAAHTIVNEWDTIKGAIRRGSTFYQEVSLTEQMEIVRAFNFGKFDVVKL
;
A
#
# COMPACT_ATOMS: atom_id res chain seq x y z
N MET A 1 -6.32 -0.61 1.88
CA MET A 1 -4.94 -1.15 1.97
C MET A 1 -3.93 -0.07 2.34
N ARG A 2 -3.80 1.03 1.57
CA ARG A 2 -2.80 2.08 1.79
C ARG A 2 -2.77 2.69 3.20
N VAL A 3 -3.93 3.02 3.78
CA VAL A 3 -4.00 3.60 5.14
C VAL A 3 -3.35 2.68 6.18
N LYS A 4 -3.59 1.37 6.12
CA LYS A 4 -2.96 0.40 7.03
C LYS A 4 -1.43 0.41 6.88
N LEU A 5 -0.95 0.48 5.64
CA LEU A 5 0.49 0.53 5.33
C LEU A 5 1.14 1.78 5.92
N GLU A 6 0.56 2.96 5.71
CA GLU A 6 1.13 4.21 6.22
C GLU A 6 1.09 4.29 7.75
N THR A 7 0.00 3.83 8.37
CA THR A 7 -0.08 3.72 9.84
C THR A 7 1.00 2.80 10.40
N PHE A 8 1.26 1.68 9.71
CA PHE A 8 2.32 0.76 10.11
C PHE A 8 3.71 1.39 9.92
N ARG A 9 3.96 2.05 8.78
CA ARG A 9 5.22 2.77 8.50
C ARG A 9 5.54 3.79 9.58
N LEU A 10 4.56 4.58 9.98
CA LEU A 10 4.70 5.55 11.08
C LEU A 10 5.03 4.85 12.40
N SER A 11 4.30 3.78 12.73
CA SER A 11 4.52 3.02 13.97
C SER A 11 5.93 2.39 14.00
N PHE A 12 6.38 1.83 12.88
CA PHE A 12 7.71 1.28 12.72
C PHE A 12 8.79 2.36 12.86
N TYR A 13 8.62 3.51 12.22
CA TYR A 13 9.52 4.65 12.35
C TYR A 13 9.69 5.08 13.80
N MET A 14 8.58 5.22 14.53
CA MET A 14 8.60 5.59 15.94
C MET A 14 9.32 4.54 16.78
N CYS A 15 9.05 3.25 16.58
CA CYS A 15 9.76 2.17 17.30
C CYS A 15 11.27 2.16 17.01
N ASN A 16 11.66 2.51 15.79
CA ASN A 16 13.07 2.63 15.42
C ASN A 16 13.73 3.85 16.08
N LYS A 17 13.04 5.00 16.12
CA LYS A 17 13.56 6.23 16.73
C LYS A 17 13.68 6.15 18.25
N THR A 18 12.77 5.45 18.92
CA THR A 18 12.80 5.27 20.38
C THR A 18 13.67 4.10 20.84
N GLY A 19 14.25 3.32 19.91
CA GLY A 19 15.05 2.14 20.23
C GLY A 19 14.24 0.89 20.62
N ALA A 20 12.91 1.00 20.73
CA ALA A 20 11.99 -0.09 21.08
C ALA A 20 11.91 -1.22 20.04
N ILE A 21 12.52 -1.02 18.85
CA ILE A 21 12.57 -2.02 17.78
C ILE A 21 13.21 -3.34 18.22
N LYS A 22 14.16 -3.33 19.16
CA LYS A 22 14.85 -4.57 19.59
C LYS A 22 13.88 -5.54 20.26
N ASP A 23 13.00 -5.02 21.11
CA ASP A 23 12.08 -5.83 21.90
C ASP A 23 10.85 -6.25 21.08
N ARG A 24 10.48 -5.44 20.09
CA ARG A 24 9.25 -5.62 19.29
C ARG A 24 9.48 -6.15 17.88
N ARG A 25 10.71 -6.53 17.54
CA ARG A 25 11.07 -6.93 16.16
C ARG A 25 10.21 -8.08 15.66
N ALA A 26 10.04 -9.14 16.46
CA ALA A 26 9.27 -10.30 16.08
C ALA A 26 7.79 -9.94 15.83
N GLU A 27 7.19 -9.18 16.75
CA GLU A 27 5.82 -8.67 16.62
C GLU A 27 5.63 -7.82 15.36
N LEU A 28 6.59 -6.94 15.05
CA LEU A 28 6.55 -6.09 13.86
C LEU A 28 6.66 -6.90 12.56
N VAL A 29 7.49 -7.95 12.54
CA VAL A 29 7.59 -8.86 11.39
C VAL A 29 6.27 -9.62 11.19
N GLU A 30 5.70 -10.16 12.26
CA GLU A 30 4.42 -10.88 12.21
C GLU A 30 3.27 -9.97 11.77
N ALA A 31 3.21 -8.76 12.31
CA ALA A 31 2.20 -7.78 11.92
C ALA A 31 2.35 -7.34 10.46
N ALA A 32 3.57 -7.11 9.98
CA ALA A 32 3.82 -6.78 8.57
C ALA A 32 3.42 -7.94 7.64
N ASP A 33 3.72 -9.18 8.03
CA ASP A 33 3.35 -10.38 7.28
C ASP A 33 1.83 -10.56 7.22
N LYS A 34 1.16 -10.47 8.37
CA LYS A 34 -0.31 -10.52 8.47
C LYS A 34 -0.97 -9.46 7.60
N HIS A 35 -0.53 -8.22 7.68
CA HIS A 35 -1.13 -7.14 6.87
C HIS A 35 -0.81 -7.27 5.38
N GLY A 36 0.35 -7.81 5.02
CA GLY A 36 0.68 -8.17 3.64
C GLY A 36 -0.27 -9.23 3.08
N CYS A 37 -0.49 -10.32 3.83
CA CYS A 37 -1.44 -11.37 3.47
C CYS A 37 -2.89 -10.85 3.37
N GLU A 38 -3.33 -10.02 4.32
CA GLU A 38 -4.66 -9.38 4.25
C GLU A 38 -4.82 -8.48 3.03
N ALA A 39 -3.76 -7.76 2.63
CA ALA A 39 -3.78 -6.90 1.46
C ALA A 39 -3.81 -7.71 0.16
N LEU A 40 -3.02 -8.79 0.08
CA LEU A 40 -3.03 -9.71 -1.06
C LEU A 40 -4.41 -10.36 -1.23
N GLN A 41 -4.97 -10.90 -0.16
CA GLN A 41 -6.30 -11.51 -0.20
C GLN A 41 -7.36 -10.51 -0.68
N LEU A 42 -7.34 -9.28 -0.14
CA LEU A 42 -8.29 -8.25 -0.57
C LEU A 42 -8.13 -7.87 -2.05
N MET A 43 -6.89 -7.80 -2.54
CA MET A 43 -6.63 -7.56 -3.97
C MET A 43 -7.22 -8.68 -4.82
N ASP A 44 -6.95 -9.93 -4.47
CA ASP A 44 -7.42 -11.12 -5.21
C ASP A 44 -8.95 -11.22 -5.19
N ASP A 45 -9.58 -10.93 -4.05
CA ASP A 45 -11.04 -10.91 -3.89
C ASP A 45 -11.69 -9.85 -4.80
N VAL A 46 -11.10 -8.65 -4.86
CA VAL A 46 -11.60 -7.57 -5.72
C VAL A 46 -11.41 -7.93 -7.19
N LEU A 47 -10.25 -8.45 -7.59
CA LEU A 47 -10.00 -8.89 -8.98
C LEU A 47 -10.99 -9.98 -9.39
N THR A 48 -11.14 -11.00 -8.55
CA THR A 48 -12.05 -12.13 -8.81
C THR A 48 -13.50 -11.67 -8.91
N SER A 49 -13.95 -10.83 -7.97
CA SER A 49 -15.31 -10.29 -7.98
C SER A 49 -15.57 -9.44 -9.22
N HIS A 50 -14.61 -8.60 -9.60
CA HIS A 50 -14.71 -7.71 -10.75
C HIS A 50 -14.78 -8.50 -12.06
N LEU A 51 -13.84 -9.42 -12.30
CA LEU A 51 -13.82 -10.27 -13.50
C LEU A 51 -15.06 -11.16 -13.62
N ARG A 52 -15.62 -11.62 -12.49
CA ARG A 52 -16.88 -12.37 -12.49
C ARG A 52 -18.07 -11.52 -12.91
N ASN A 53 -18.13 -10.27 -12.46
CA ASN A 53 -19.27 -9.39 -12.72
C ASN A 53 -19.17 -8.69 -14.08
N LYS A 54 -17.95 -8.54 -14.62
CA LYS A 54 -17.66 -7.88 -15.89
C LYS A 54 -16.56 -8.63 -16.66
N PRO A 55 -16.88 -9.83 -17.19
CA PRO A 55 -15.90 -10.68 -17.86
C PRO A 55 -15.37 -10.09 -19.19
N GLU A 56 -16.07 -9.12 -19.77
CA GLU A 56 -15.70 -8.47 -21.03
C GLU A 56 -14.90 -7.16 -20.83
N GLU A 57 -14.66 -6.74 -19.57
CA GLU A 57 -13.94 -5.50 -19.30
C GLU A 57 -12.45 -5.63 -19.63
N ASP A 58 -11.87 -4.54 -20.14
CA ASP A 58 -10.50 -4.49 -20.60
C ASP A 58 -9.52 -4.75 -19.44
N ILE A 59 -8.76 -5.84 -19.54
CA ILE A 59 -7.74 -6.22 -18.57
C ILE A 59 -6.72 -5.08 -18.39
N SER A 60 -6.40 -4.35 -19.45
CA SER A 60 -5.50 -3.19 -19.39
C SER A 60 -6.10 -2.07 -18.56
N TRP A 61 -7.41 -1.83 -18.65
CA TRP A 61 -8.08 -0.84 -17.80
C TRP A 61 -8.03 -1.25 -16.32
N LEU A 62 -8.32 -2.52 -16.02
CA LEU A 62 -8.27 -3.05 -14.66
C LEU A 62 -6.84 -2.98 -14.07
N GLU A 63 -5.84 -3.25 -14.90
CA GLU A 63 -4.44 -3.14 -14.52
C GLU A 63 -4.06 -1.69 -14.17
N GLU A 64 -4.37 -0.75 -15.06
CA GLU A 64 -4.01 0.66 -14.90
C GLU A 64 -4.69 1.32 -13.70
N ASN A 65 -5.96 0.98 -13.46
CA ASN A 65 -6.81 1.66 -12.48
C ASN A 65 -6.85 0.97 -11.12
N PHE A 66 -6.45 -0.30 -11.03
CA PHE A 66 -6.51 -1.04 -9.77
C PHE A 66 -5.31 -1.94 -9.53
N SER A 67 -5.11 -2.97 -10.36
CA SER A 67 -4.24 -4.09 -9.98
C SER A 67 -2.78 -3.66 -9.80
N ARG A 68 -2.29 -2.76 -10.66
CA ARG A 68 -0.91 -2.23 -10.54
C ARG A 68 -0.68 -1.54 -9.20
N ALA A 69 -1.59 -0.64 -8.80
CA ALA A 69 -1.49 0.08 -7.54
C ALA A 69 -1.65 -0.86 -6.32
N ALA A 70 -2.55 -1.84 -6.43
CA ALA A 70 -2.74 -2.86 -5.39
C ALA A 70 -1.49 -3.72 -5.21
N HIS A 71 -0.89 -4.18 -6.31
CA HIS A 71 0.38 -4.92 -6.31
C HIS A 71 1.51 -4.11 -5.69
N THR A 72 1.62 -2.81 -5.99
CA THR A 72 2.60 -1.94 -5.33
C THR A 72 2.45 -1.97 -3.81
N ILE A 73 1.23 -1.83 -3.30
CA ILE A 73 0.98 -1.84 -1.85
C ILE A 73 1.32 -3.21 -1.23
N VAL A 74 0.99 -4.32 -1.91
CA VAL A 74 1.33 -5.67 -1.44
C VAL A 74 2.86 -5.85 -1.39
N ASN A 75 3.58 -5.43 -2.44
CA ASN A 75 5.04 -5.51 -2.49
C ASN A 75 5.73 -4.63 -1.44
N GLU A 76 5.13 -3.49 -1.08
CA GLU A 76 5.63 -2.63 -0.02
C GLU A 76 5.62 -3.34 1.35
N TRP A 77 4.65 -4.21 1.63
CA TRP A 77 4.63 -5.00 2.86
C TRP A 77 5.80 -5.98 2.95
N ASP A 78 6.12 -6.69 1.87
CA ASP A 78 7.27 -7.58 1.83
C ASP A 78 8.59 -6.84 1.97
N THR A 79 8.66 -5.65 1.37
CA THR A 79 9.84 -4.79 1.49
C THR A 79 10.04 -4.33 2.94
N ILE A 80 8.98 -3.88 3.62
CA ILE A 80 8.99 -3.52 5.04
C ILE A 80 9.40 -4.72 5.90
N LYS A 81 8.77 -5.88 5.71
CA LYS A 81 9.07 -7.13 6.42
C LYS A 81 10.54 -7.50 6.30
N GLY A 82 11.08 -7.41 5.08
CA GLY A 82 12.51 -7.64 4.82
C GLY A 82 13.42 -6.65 5.55
N ALA A 83 13.05 -5.38 5.59
CA ALA A 83 13.85 -4.36 6.25
C ALA A 83 13.84 -4.47 7.79
N ILE A 84 12.69 -4.81 8.38
CA ILE A 84 12.60 -5.13 9.82
C ILE A 84 13.51 -6.31 10.16
N ARG A 85 13.50 -7.38 9.35
CA ARG A 85 14.35 -8.57 9.54
C ARG A 85 15.84 -8.25 9.47
N ARG A 86 16.24 -7.44 8.48
CA ARG A 86 17.65 -7.03 8.30
C ARG A 86 18.12 -5.99 9.32
N GLY A 87 17.22 -5.41 10.11
CA GLY A 87 17.54 -4.33 11.06
C GLY A 87 17.94 -3.02 10.39
N SER A 88 17.65 -2.86 9.09
CA SER A 88 17.92 -1.66 8.31
C SER A 88 16.82 -0.62 8.57
N THR A 89 17.19 0.65 8.73
CA THR A 89 16.25 1.77 8.87
C THR A 89 15.49 1.97 7.55
N PHE A 90 14.35 1.27 7.38
CA PHE A 90 13.55 1.26 6.16
C PHE A 90 12.91 2.61 5.79
N TYR A 91 13.05 3.64 6.63
CA TYR A 91 12.34 4.88 6.41
C TYR A 91 13.01 5.71 5.30
N GLN A 92 12.61 5.45 4.07
CA GLN A 92 12.52 6.49 3.04
C GLN A 92 11.17 7.17 3.24
N GLU A 93 11.19 8.49 3.47
CA GLU A 93 9.98 9.30 3.36
C GLU A 93 9.31 8.98 2.03
N VAL A 94 8.00 8.72 2.06
CA VAL A 94 7.20 8.66 0.83
C VAL A 94 7.49 9.96 0.10
N SER A 95 8.15 9.88 -1.05
CA SER A 95 8.55 11.09 -1.74
C SER A 95 7.28 11.88 -2.06
N LEU A 96 7.34 13.21 -1.96
CA LEU A 96 6.22 14.10 -2.31
C LEU A 96 5.59 13.73 -3.67
N THR A 97 6.42 13.23 -4.58
CA THR A 97 6.04 12.66 -5.88
C THR A 97 5.08 11.48 -5.75
N GLU A 98 5.38 10.47 -4.96
CA GLU A 98 4.50 9.30 -4.77
C GLU A 98 3.17 9.68 -4.08
N GLN A 99 3.21 10.64 -3.15
CA GLN A 99 1.98 11.18 -2.54
C GLN A 99 1.11 11.88 -3.59
N MET A 100 1.73 12.66 -4.49
CA MET A 100 1.04 13.35 -5.58
C MET A 100 0.49 12.38 -6.64
N GLU A 101 1.19 11.29 -6.94
CA GLU A 101 0.72 10.27 -7.88
C GLU A 101 -0.52 9.54 -7.37
N ILE A 102 -0.58 9.27 -6.07
CA ILE A 102 -1.76 8.68 -5.42
C ILE A 102 -2.93 9.67 -5.45
N VAL A 103 -2.71 10.94 -5.11
CA VAL A 103 -3.75 11.97 -5.19
C VAL A 103 -4.28 12.14 -6.62
N ARG A 104 -3.40 12.07 -7.62
CA ARG A 104 -3.78 12.08 -9.04
C ARG A 104 -4.59 10.83 -9.43
N ALA A 105 -4.19 9.65 -8.95
CA ALA A 105 -4.91 8.40 -9.20
C ALA A 105 -6.33 8.40 -8.59
N PHE A 106 -6.54 9.12 -7.48
CA PHE A 106 -7.86 9.26 -6.84
C PHE A 106 -8.73 10.39 -7.43
N ASN A 107 -8.25 11.16 -8.41
CA ASN A 107 -9.02 12.08 -9.26
C ASN A 107 -10.07 12.95 -8.53
N PHE A 108 -9.69 13.66 -7.46
CA PHE A 108 -10.53 14.66 -6.78
C PHE A 108 -10.73 15.98 -7.58
N GLY A 109 -10.49 15.97 -8.90
CA GLY A 109 -10.41 17.18 -9.71
C GLY A 109 -11.06 17.06 -11.08
N LYS A 110 -12.37 16.80 -11.13
CA LYS A 110 -13.23 17.27 -12.22
C LYS A 110 -14.30 18.19 -11.64
N PHE A 111 -13.88 19.38 -11.22
CA PHE A 111 -14.80 20.51 -11.17
C PHE A 111 -14.74 21.16 -12.55
N ASP A 112 -15.67 20.77 -13.42
CA ASP A 112 -15.99 21.55 -14.60
C ASP A 112 -16.52 22.90 -14.12
N VAL A 113 -15.65 23.91 -14.14
CA VAL A 113 -16.06 25.30 -13.96
C VAL A 113 -16.90 25.66 -15.17
N VAL A 114 -18.22 25.65 -14.98
CA VAL A 114 -19.19 26.26 -15.88
C VAL A 114 -18.76 27.71 -16.10
N LYS A 115 -18.31 28.03 -17.31
CA LYS A 115 -18.11 29.42 -17.74
C LYS A 115 -19.49 30.08 -17.84
N LEU A 116 -19.74 31.03 -16.94
CA LEU A 116 -20.71 32.12 -17.14
C LEU A 116 -20.11 33.15 -18.09
#